data_AF-B3LNV4-F1
#
_entry.id   AF-B3LNV4-F1
#
_cell.length_a   1.000
_cell.length_b   1.000
_cell.length_c   1.000
_cell.angle_alpha   90.00
_cell.angle_beta   90.00
_cell.angle_gamma   90.00
#
_symmetry.space_group_name_H-M   'P 1'
#
loop_
_entity.id
_entity.type
_entity.pdbx_description
1 polymer ?
#
loop_
_entity_poly.entity_id
_entity_poly.type
_entity_poly.pdbx_seq_one_letter_code
_entity_poly.pdbx_strand_id
1 'polypeptide(L)'
;MSSVQSKILSQAPSELELQVAKTFIDLESSSPELKADLRPLQIKSIREIDVTGGKKALVLFVPVPALSAYHKVQTKLTRELEKKFPDRHVIFLAERRILPKPSRTSRQVQKRPRSRTLTAVHDKVLEDMVFPTEIVGKRVRYLVGGNKIQKVLLDSKDVQQIDYKLESFQAVYNKLTGKQIVFEIPSQTN
;
A
#
# COMPACT_ATOMS: atom_id res chain seq x y z
N MET A 1 -3.49 -5.74 -28.92
CA MET A 1 -2.83 -5.77 -27.58
C MET A 1 -3.80 -6.46 -26.64
N SER A 2 -3.37 -7.48 -25.90
CA SER A 2 -4.27 -8.24 -25.03
C SER A 2 -4.93 -7.30 -24.01
N SER A 3 -6.21 -7.48 -23.70
CA SER A 3 -6.92 -6.69 -22.67
C SER A 3 -6.20 -6.69 -21.32
N VAL A 4 -5.44 -7.76 -21.03
CA VAL A 4 -4.58 -7.91 -19.83
C VAL A 4 -3.45 -6.88 -19.80
N GLN A 5 -2.83 -6.59 -20.95
CA GLN A 5 -1.73 -5.63 -21.02
C GLN A 5 -2.16 -4.17 -20.83
N SER A 6 -3.43 -3.83 -21.06
CA SER A 6 -3.90 -2.45 -20.86
C SER A 6 -4.01 -2.05 -19.38
N LYS A 7 -4.08 -3.04 -18.49
CA LYS A 7 -4.15 -2.87 -17.03
C LYS A 7 -2.80 -2.72 -16.36
N ILE A 8 -1.72 -3.17 -16.98
CA ILE A 8 -0.38 -3.12 -16.42
C ILE A 8 0.42 -2.03 -17.14
N LEU A 9 0.95 -1.07 -16.37
CA LEU A 9 1.80 0.00 -16.92
C LEU A 9 3.27 -0.45 -17.10
N SER A 10 3.67 -1.57 -16.48
CA SER A 10 5.02 -2.13 -16.62
C SER A 10 5.28 -2.61 -18.05
N GLN A 11 6.49 -2.34 -18.54
CA GLN A 11 6.93 -2.63 -19.90
C GLN A 11 7.21 -4.13 -20.12
N ALA A 12 7.51 -4.87 -19.05
CA ALA A 12 7.71 -6.32 -19.05
C ALA A 12 7.00 -6.90 -17.82
N PRO A 13 5.74 -7.36 -17.96
CA PRO A 13 4.94 -7.81 -16.83
C PRO A 13 5.41 -9.17 -16.30
N SER A 14 5.48 -9.31 -14.98
CA SER A 14 5.75 -10.61 -14.35
C SER A 14 4.53 -11.53 -14.40
N GLU A 15 4.72 -12.83 -14.16
CA GLU A 15 3.62 -13.81 -14.13
C GLU A 15 2.55 -13.44 -13.09
N LEU A 16 2.96 -12.97 -11.91
CA LEU A 16 2.06 -12.51 -10.86
C LEU A 16 1.24 -11.27 -11.31
N GLU A 17 1.89 -10.34 -12.01
CA GLU A 17 1.21 -9.16 -12.54
C GLU A 17 0.16 -9.55 -13.59
N LEU A 18 0.48 -10.52 -14.46
CA LEU A 18 -0.46 -11.05 -15.44
C LEU A 18 -1.65 -11.77 -14.77
N GLN A 19 -1.40 -12.56 -13.71
CA GLN A 19 -2.45 -13.23 -12.95
C GLN A 19 -3.39 -12.21 -12.30
N VAL A 20 -2.86 -11.20 -11.62
CA VAL A 20 -3.67 -10.16 -11.00
C VAL A 20 -4.41 -9.34 -12.06
N ALA A 21 -3.77 -8.95 -13.16
CA ALA A 21 -4.45 -8.23 -14.23
C ALA A 21 -5.59 -9.04 -14.87
N LYS A 22 -5.43 -10.36 -15.01
CA LYS A 22 -6.51 -11.25 -15.43
C LYS A 22 -7.67 -11.23 -14.44
N THR A 23 -7.40 -11.31 -13.13
CA THR A 23 -8.47 -11.21 -12.11
C THR A 23 -9.22 -9.88 -12.16
N PHE A 24 -8.56 -8.77 -12.46
CA PHE A 24 -9.23 -7.47 -12.64
C PHE A 24 -10.22 -7.49 -13.81
N ILE A 25 -9.86 -8.12 -14.93
CA ILE A 25 -10.74 -8.24 -16.11
C ILE A 25 -11.90 -9.19 -15.85
N ASP A 26 -11.65 -10.28 -15.12
CA ASP A 26 -12.70 -11.21 -14.71
C ASP A 26 -13.71 -10.51 -13.78
N LEU A 27 -13.24 -9.63 -12.89
CA LEU A 27 -14.10 -8.81 -12.03
C LEU A 27 -14.89 -7.76 -12.81
N GLU A 28 -14.29 -7.13 -13.82
CA GLU A 28 -15.01 -6.23 -14.74
C GLU A 28 -16.14 -6.93 -15.50
N SER A 29 -15.94 -8.21 -15.83
CA SER A 29 -16.95 -9.02 -16.54
C SER A 29 -18.03 -9.53 -15.59
N SER A 30 -17.66 -9.87 -14.35
CA SER A 30 -18.55 -10.51 -13.37
C SER A 30 -19.45 -9.52 -12.64
N SER A 31 -19.03 -8.26 -12.48
CA SER A 31 -19.75 -7.27 -11.67
C SER A 31 -20.02 -5.99 -12.47
N PRO A 32 -21.24 -5.81 -13.02
CA PRO A 32 -21.57 -4.64 -13.84
C PRO A 32 -21.45 -3.32 -13.07
N GLU A 33 -21.67 -3.33 -11.75
CA GLU A 33 -21.50 -2.16 -10.88
C GLU A 33 -20.03 -1.71 -10.79
N LEU A 34 -19.08 -2.64 -10.75
CA LEU A 34 -17.65 -2.36 -10.59
C LEU A 34 -16.98 -2.00 -11.92
N LYS A 35 -17.60 -2.36 -13.04
CA LYS A 35 -17.03 -2.21 -14.38
C LYS A 35 -16.67 -0.76 -14.73
N ALA A 36 -17.51 0.19 -14.32
CA ALA A 36 -17.27 1.61 -14.60
C ALA A 36 -16.05 2.13 -13.82
N ASP A 37 -15.93 1.75 -12.55
CA ASP A 37 -14.85 2.20 -11.67
C ASP A 37 -13.54 1.46 -11.92
N LEU A 38 -13.58 0.18 -12.28
CA LEU A 38 -12.40 -0.65 -12.53
C LEU A 38 -11.73 -0.32 -13.86
N ARG A 39 -12.48 0.01 -14.92
CA ARG A 39 -11.95 0.29 -16.27
C ARG A 39 -10.76 1.28 -16.28
N PRO A 40 -10.81 2.45 -15.63
CA PRO A 40 -9.68 3.39 -15.60
C PRO A 40 -8.52 2.97 -14.69
N LEU A 41 -8.69 1.95 -13.84
CA LEU A 41 -7.66 1.53 -12.92
C LEU A 41 -6.55 0.77 -13.64
N GLN A 42 -5.32 1.22 -13.39
CA GLN A 42 -4.10 0.59 -13.85
C GLN A 42 -3.20 0.27 -12.65
N ILE A 43 -2.39 -0.77 -12.79
CA ILE A 43 -1.39 -1.19 -11.82
C ILE A 43 -0.03 -0.96 -12.45
N LYS A 44 0.94 -0.49 -11.66
CA LYS A 44 2.29 -0.24 -12.14
C LYS A 44 3.21 -1.44 -11.91
N SER A 45 3.24 -1.97 -10.69
CA SER A 45 3.99 -3.19 -10.38
C SER A 45 3.40 -3.91 -9.19
N ILE A 46 3.74 -5.18 -9.02
CA ILE A 46 3.33 -5.98 -7.86
C ILE A 46 4.58 -6.57 -7.20
N ARG A 47 4.63 -6.54 -5.86
CA ARG A 47 5.67 -7.19 -5.08
C ARG A 47 5.06 -8.16 -4.09
N GLU A 48 5.60 -9.37 -4.07
CA GLU A 48 5.30 -10.38 -3.07
C GLU A 48 6.33 -10.28 -1.94
N ILE A 49 5.86 -10.20 -0.70
CA ILE A 49 6.69 -10.10 0.50
C ILE A 49 6.25 -11.19 1.46
N ASP A 50 7.20 -11.96 1.98
CA ASP A 50 6.89 -12.98 2.99
C ASP A 50 6.56 -12.33 4.33
N VAL A 51 5.52 -12.83 4.98
CA VAL A 51 5.08 -12.38 6.31
C VAL A 51 5.35 -13.49 7.32
N THR A 52 5.60 -13.10 8.56
CA THR A 52 5.65 -14.03 9.69
C THR A 52 4.35 -14.85 9.75
N GLY A 53 4.44 -16.15 10.04
CA GLY A 53 3.28 -17.04 10.08
C GLY A 53 2.94 -17.72 8.75
N GLY A 54 3.85 -17.71 7.76
CA GLY A 54 3.75 -18.51 6.53
C GLY A 54 2.82 -17.96 5.46
N LYS A 55 2.12 -16.85 5.75
CA LYS A 55 1.34 -16.08 4.78
C LYS A 55 2.25 -15.13 4.01
N LYS A 56 1.76 -14.65 2.86
CA LYS A 56 2.47 -13.65 2.05
C LYS A 56 1.66 -12.37 1.92
N ALA A 57 2.32 -11.26 1.69
CA ALA A 57 1.68 -9.98 1.38
C ALA A 57 1.91 -9.65 -0.10
N LEU A 58 0.82 -9.44 -0.82
CA LEU A 58 0.81 -8.88 -2.17
C LEU A 58 0.67 -7.36 -2.09
N VAL A 59 1.74 -6.67 -2.43
CA VAL A 59 1.81 -5.21 -2.46
C VAL A 59 1.64 -4.74 -3.89
N LEU A 60 0.50 -4.10 -4.18
CA LEU A 60 0.19 -3.55 -5.50
C LEU A 60 0.57 -2.08 -5.54
N PHE A 61 1.53 -1.73 -6.40
CA PHE A 61 1.93 -0.36 -6.67
C PHE A 61 1.01 0.29 -7.69
N VAL A 62 0.31 1.31 -7.25
CA VAL A 62 -0.68 2.07 -8.02
C VAL A 62 -0.10 3.43 -8.43
N PRO A 63 -0.35 3.91 -9.65
CA PRO A 63 -0.03 5.29 -10.03
C PRO A 63 -0.77 6.29 -9.12
N VAL A 64 -0.04 7.28 -8.57
CA VAL A 64 -0.61 8.28 -7.64
C VAL A 64 -1.91 8.94 -8.13
N PRO A 65 -2.08 9.29 -9.43
CA PRO A 65 -3.34 9.88 -9.90
C PRO A 65 -4.56 8.94 -9.77
N ALA A 66 -4.35 7.63 -9.85
CA ALA A 66 -5.43 6.63 -9.78
C ALA A 66 -5.81 6.29 -8.33
N LEU A 67 -5.01 6.67 -7.34
CA LEU A 67 -5.19 6.33 -5.93
C LEU A 67 -6.61 6.66 -5.42
N SER A 68 -7.14 7.84 -5.73
CA SER A 68 -8.48 8.25 -5.32
C SER A 68 -9.57 7.33 -5.87
N ALA A 69 -9.41 6.85 -7.11
CA ALA A 69 -10.34 5.89 -7.71
C ALA A 69 -10.22 4.50 -7.06
N TYR A 70 -9.00 4.07 -6.71
CA TYR A 70 -8.79 2.85 -5.94
C TYR A 70 -9.47 2.92 -4.58
N HIS A 71 -9.30 4.00 -3.81
CA HIS A 71 -9.88 4.14 -2.47
C HIS A 71 -11.41 3.98 -2.47
N LYS A 72 -12.11 4.41 -3.53
CA LYS A 72 -13.57 4.22 -3.65
C LYS A 72 -14.00 2.75 -3.68
N VAL A 73 -13.18 1.89 -4.27
CA VAL A 73 -13.52 0.47 -4.52
C VAL A 73 -12.69 -0.49 -3.66
N GLN A 74 -11.68 0.02 -2.94
CA GLN A 74 -10.64 -0.77 -2.28
C GLN A 74 -11.17 -1.83 -1.32
N THR A 75 -12.24 -1.55 -0.56
CA THR A 75 -12.84 -2.53 0.37
C THR A 75 -13.44 -3.73 -0.36
N LYS A 76 -14.13 -3.50 -1.49
CA LYS A 76 -14.68 -4.57 -2.32
C LYS A 76 -13.57 -5.31 -3.09
N LEU A 77 -12.63 -4.54 -3.63
CA LEU A 77 -11.54 -5.04 -4.48
C LEU A 77 -10.58 -5.93 -3.68
N THR A 78 -10.17 -5.50 -2.48
CA THR A 78 -9.33 -6.31 -1.57
C THR A 78 -9.99 -7.65 -1.26
N ARG A 79 -11.29 -7.65 -0.91
CA ARG A 79 -12.03 -8.87 -0.60
C ARG A 79 -12.07 -9.85 -1.78
N GLU A 80 -12.34 -9.37 -2.99
CA GLU A 80 -12.38 -10.23 -4.18
C GLU A 80 -11.00 -10.79 -4.54
N LEU A 81 -9.94 -9.99 -4.40
CA LEU A 81 -8.58 -10.46 -4.64
C LEU A 81 -8.14 -11.47 -3.59
N GLU A 82 -8.45 -11.26 -2.31
CA GLU A 82 -8.09 -12.20 -1.23
C GLU A 82 -8.87 -13.50 -1.33
N LYS A 83 -10.10 -13.46 -1.88
CA LYS A 83 -10.85 -14.67 -2.22
C LYS A 83 -10.20 -15.47 -3.35
N LYS A 84 -9.60 -14.80 -4.34
CA LYS A 84 -8.90 -15.44 -5.48
C LYS A 84 -7.49 -15.90 -5.15
N PHE A 85 -6.82 -15.19 -4.26
CA PHE A 85 -5.47 -15.46 -3.79
C PHE A 85 -5.50 -15.77 -2.29
N PRO A 86 -5.91 -17.00 -1.90
CA PRO A 86 -5.87 -17.41 -0.50
C PRO A 86 -4.43 -17.38 0.03
N ASP A 87 -4.29 -17.21 1.35
CA ASP A 87 -3.01 -17.08 2.05
C ASP A 87 -2.15 -15.86 1.67
N ARG A 88 -2.72 -14.92 0.89
CA ARG A 88 -2.08 -13.67 0.50
C ARG A 88 -2.87 -12.47 1.01
N HIS A 89 -2.22 -11.62 1.79
CA HIS A 89 -2.76 -10.33 2.21
C HIS A 89 -2.56 -9.29 1.13
N VAL A 90 -3.65 -8.71 0.63
CA VAL A 90 -3.60 -7.74 -0.47
C VAL A 90 -3.56 -6.32 0.08
N ILE A 91 -2.57 -5.54 -0.36
CA ILE A 91 -2.31 -4.17 0.10
C ILE A 91 -2.06 -3.28 -1.10
N PHE A 92 -2.74 -2.13 -1.14
CA PHE A 92 -2.56 -1.11 -2.17
C PHE A 92 -1.61 -0.02 -1.67
N LEU A 93 -0.59 0.30 -2.46
CA LEU A 93 0.34 1.39 -2.18
C LEU A 93 0.46 2.29 -3.40
N ALA A 94 0.45 3.60 -3.21
CA ALA A 94 0.76 4.49 -4.30
C ALA A 94 2.27 4.59 -4.53
N GLU A 95 2.69 4.50 -5.79
CA GLU A 95 4.09 4.61 -6.17
C GLU A 95 4.54 6.07 -6.18
N ARG A 96 5.12 6.51 -5.05
CA ARG A 96 5.61 7.87 -4.87
C ARG A 96 7.12 7.96 -5.11
N ARG A 97 7.54 8.92 -5.94
CA ARG A 97 8.96 9.17 -6.21
C ARG A 97 9.61 9.97 -5.08
N ILE A 98 10.62 9.39 -4.43
CA ILE A 98 11.49 10.10 -3.49
C ILE A 98 12.62 10.76 -4.27
N LEU A 99 12.76 12.08 -4.14
CA LEU A 99 13.94 12.79 -4.63
C LEU A 99 14.98 12.84 -3.51
N PRO A 100 16.29 12.70 -3.77
CA PRO A 100 17.32 12.84 -2.75
C PRO A 100 17.39 14.28 -2.23
N LYS A 101 17.87 14.47 -1.00
CA LYS A 101 18.16 15.82 -0.47
C LYS A 101 19.36 16.38 -1.27
N PRO A 102 19.26 17.58 -1.88
CA PRO A 102 20.40 18.19 -2.55
C PRO A 102 21.57 18.35 -1.59
N SER A 103 22.74 17.84 -1.98
CA SER A 103 24.01 18.09 -1.30
C SER A 103 24.60 19.43 -1.74
N ARG A 104 25.66 19.91 -1.07
CA ARG A 104 26.36 21.16 -1.44
C ARG A 104 26.88 21.16 -2.88
N THR A 105 27.21 19.99 -3.42
CA THR A 105 27.73 19.80 -4.79
C THR A 105 26.62 19.52 -5.81
N SER A 106 25.35 19.51 -5.39
CA SER A 106 24.24 19.16 -6.28
C SER A 106 24.06 20.21 -7.38
N ARG A 107 23.95 19.75 -8.62
CA ARG A 107 23.66 20.59 -9.80
C ARG A 107 22.16 20.72 -10.09
N GLN A 108 21.30 20.26 -9.17
CA GLN A 108 19.85 20.33 -9.34
C GLN A 108 19.38 21.79 -9.17
N VAL A 109 18.87 22.36 -10.25
CA VAL A 109 18.38 23.76 -10.28
C VAL A 109 16.96 23.88 -9.71
N GLN A 110 16.10 22.87 -9.96
CA GLN A 110 14.72 22.89 -9.51
C GLN A 110 14.61 22.58 -8.01
N LYS A 111 13.89 23.43 -7.27
CA LYS A 111 13.61 23.21 -5.84
C LYS A 111 12.85 21.89 -5.64
N ARG A 112 13.38 21.04 -4.75
CA ARG A 112 12.74 19.78 -4.35
C ARG A 112 11.37 20.03 -3.71
N PRO A 113 10.26 19.50 -4.26
CA PRO A 113 8.94 19.59 -3.64
C PRO A 113 8.89 18.82 -2.32
N ARG A 114 8.15 19.33 -1.32
CA ARG A 114 7.97 18.65 -0.02
C ARG A 114 7.30 17.28 -0.16
N SER A 115 6.38 17.12 -1.12
CA SER A 115 5.70 15.86 -1.43
C SER A 115 6.66 14.75 -1.92
N ARG A 116 7.84 15.11 -2.44
CA ARG A 116 8.87 14.17 -2.90
C ARG A 116 10.01 14.00 -1.89
N THR A 117 9.75 14.31 -0.63
CA THR A 117 10.71 14.09 0.46
C THR A 117 10.57 12.70 1.06
N LEU A 118 11.68 12.12 1.55
CA LEU A 118 11.70 10.77 2.13
C LEU A 118 10.68 10.64 3.27
N THR A 119 10.66 11.61 4.18
CA THR A 119 9.75 11.61 5.33
C THR A 119 8.28 11.67 4.88
N ALA A 120 7.92 12.63 4.02
CA ALA A 120 6.55 12.78 3.54
C ALA A 120 6.07 11.53 2.77
N VAL A 121 6.93 10.92 1.95
CA VAL A 121 6.58 9.70 1.24
C VAL A 121 6.38 8.54 2.22
N HIS A 122 7.26 8.36 3.21
CA HIS A 122 7.11 7.29 4.21
C HIS A 122 5.85 7.45 5.06
N ASP A 123 5.45 8.70 5.36
CA ASP A 123 4.20 8.97 6.07
C ASP A 123 2.98 8.62 5.23
N LYS A 124 2.99 8.96 3.93
CA LYS A 124 1.90 8.63 3.01
C LYS A 124 1.82 7.15 2.66
N VAL A 125 2.95 6.44 2.61
CA VAL A 125 2.95 4.97 2.49
C VAL A 125 2.27 4.35 3.71
N LEU A 126 2.48 4.90 4.91
CA LEU A 126 1.82 4.43 6.13
C LEU A 126 0.30 4.61 6.05
N GLU A 127 -0.15 5.79 5.64
CA GLU A 127 -1.58 6.08 5.43
C GLU A 127 -2.22 5.14 4.40
N ASP A 128 -1.56 4.89 3.27
CA ASP A 128 -2.10 4.00 2.23
C ASP A 128 -2.26 2.55 2.72
N MET A 129 -1.32 2.04 3.52
CA MET A 129 -1.37 0.65 4.03
C MET A 129 -2.56 0.39 4.93
N VAL A 130 -2.95 1.39 5.74
CA VAL A 130 -3.98 1.21 6.78
C VAL A 130 -5.38 1.61 6.32
N PHE A 131 -5.54 2.03 5.06
CA PHE A 131 -6.86 2.29 4.49
C PHE A 131 -7.77 1.05 4.64
N PRO A 132 -9.01 1.19 5.14
CA PRO A 132 -9.79 2.42 5.29
C PRO A 132 -9.62 3.16 6.63
N THR A 133 -8.91 2.60 7.61
CA THR A 133 -8.74 3.25 8.92
C THR A 133 -7.87 4.49 8.84
N GLU A 134 -8.17 5.48 9.67
CA GLU A 134 -7.37 6.69 9.81
C GLU A 134 -6.36 6.55 10.95
N ILE A 135 -5.21 7.20 10.79
CA ILE A 135 -4.19 7.26 11.84
C ILE A 135 -4.49 8.45 12.75
N VAL A 136 -4.86 8.17 13.99
CA VAL A 136 -5.17 9.17 15.02
C VAL A 136 -3.91 9.78 15.61
N GLY A 137 -2.81 9.01 15.65
CA GLY A 137 -1.56 9.49 16.22
C GLY A 137 -0.35 8.67 15.85
N LYS A 138 0.82 9.29 15.98
CA LYS A 138 2.12 8.63 15.78
C LYS A 138 3.02 8.99 16.95
N ARG A 139 3.65 7.99 17.56
CA ARG A 139 4.65 8.16 18.62
C ARG A 139 5.91 7.41 18.22
N VAL A 140 7.07 7.94 18.56
CA VAL A 140 8.35 7.25 18.32
C VAL A 140 9.01 6.99 19.66
N ARG A 141 9.18 5.72 20.01
CA ARG A 141 9.93 5.29 21.18
C ARG A 141 11.39 5.13 20.79
N TYR A 142 12.26 5.82 21.52
CA TYR A 142 13.71 5.64 21.45
C TYR A 142 14.10 4.66 22.53
N LEU A 143 14.69 3.53 22.14
CA LEU A 143 15.18 2.51 23.06
C LEU A 143 16.60 2.88 23.53
N VAL A 144 16.98 2.36 24.71
CA VAL A 144 18.31 2.61 25.30
C VAL A 144 19.45 2.17 24.37
N GLY A 145 19.22 1.15 23.53
CA GLY A 145 20.16 0.69 22.51
C GLY A 145 20.18 1.50 21.20
N GLY A 146 19.56 2.69 21.15
CA GLY A 146 19.53 3.56 19.96
C GLY A 146 18.50 3.18 18.89
N ASN A 147 17.91 2.00 18.98
CA ASN A 147 16.81 1.57 18.11
C ASN A 147 15.57 2.43 18.28
N LYS A 148 14.81 2.59 17.19
CA LYS A 148 13.57 3.38 17.16
C LYS A 148 12.40 2.50 16.78
N ILE A 149 11.33 2.56 17.56
CA ILE A 149 10.06 1.89 17.25
C ILE A 149 8.99 2.96 17.08
N GLN A 150 8.33 2.97 15.93
CA GLN A 150 7.23 3.88 15.66
C GLN A 150 5.91 3.20 16.02
N LYS A 151 5.23 3.74 17.04
CA LYS A 151 3.86 3.35 17.40
C LYS A 151 2.86 4.17 16.61
N VAL A 152 1.96 3.49 15.91
CA VAL A 152 0.91 4.10 15.09
C VAL A 152 -0.43 3.79 15.74
N LEU A 153 -1.15 4.84 16.12
CA LEU A 153 -2.46 4.76 16.74
C LEU A 153 -3.52 4.81 15.64
N LEU A 154 -4.34 3.78 15.52
CA LEU A 154 -5.40 3.67 14.53
C LEU A 154 -6.77 4.01 15.14
N ASP A 155 -7.69 4.55 14.35
CA ASP A 155 -9.08 4.72 14.79
C ASP A 155 -9.78 3.37 14.95
N SER A 156 -10.73 3.28 15.88
CA SER A 156 -11.45 2.06 16.26
C SER A 156 -12.57 1.64 15.30
N LYS A 157 -13.04 2.54 14.42
CA LYS A 157 -14.28 2.35 13.63
C LYS A 157 -14.22 1.21 12.61
N ASP A 158 -13.14 1.12 11.83
CA ASP A 158 -13.01 0.14 10.72
C ASP A 158 -11.94 -0.93 10.98
N VAL A 159 -11.53 -1.10 12.25
CA VAL A 159 -10.44 -2.00 12.65
C VAL A 159 -10.68 -3.44 12.21
N GLN A 160 -11.92 -3.91 12.22
CA GLN A 160 -12.27 -5.29 11.88
C GLN A 160 -11.79 -5.71 10.48
N GLN A 161 -11.66 -4.75 9.54
CA GLN A 161 -11.18 -5.03 8.18
C GLN A 161 -9.66 -5.19 8.08
N ILE A 162 -8.91 -4.68 9.05
CA ILE A 162 -7.44 -4.58 9.00
C ILE A 162 -6.73 -5.34 10.12
N ASP A 163 -7.45 -5.74 11.18
CA ASP A 163 -6.86 -6.33 12.39
C ASP A 163 -6.03 -7.58 12.09
N TYR A 164 -6.54 -8.46 11.24
CA TYR A 164 -5.85 -9.67 10.80
C TYR A 164 -4.64 -9.41 9.87
N LYS A 165 -4.42 -8.17 9.42
CA LYS A 165 -3.31 -7.75 8.54
C LYS A 165 -2.21 -6.99 9.25
N LEU A 166 -2.37 -6.64 10.54
CA LEU A 166 -1.44 -5.75 11.24
C LEU A 166 0.01 -6.24 11.22
N GLU A 167 0.24 -7.55 11.36
CA GLU A 167 1.58 -8.14 11.27
C GLU A 167 2.16 -8.05 9.85
N SER A 168 1.32 -8.22 8.82
CA SER A 168 1.72 -8.04 7.42
C SER A 168 2.16 -6.61 7.14
N PHE A 169 1.43 -5.62 7.67
CA PHE A 169 1.80 -4.20 7.52
C PHE A 169 3.16 -3.88 8.15
N GLN A 170 3.48 -4.48 9.30
CA GLN A 170 4.79 -4.31 9.94
C GLN A 170 5.91 -4.86 9.04
N ALA A 171 5.74 -6.09 8.53
CA ALA A 171 6.70 -6.72 7.63
C ALA A 171 6.91 -5.91 6.34
N VAL A 172 5.81 -5.49 5.70
CA VAL A 172 5.84 -4.69 4.47
C VAL A 172 6.53 -3.34 4.70
N TYR A 173 6.18 -2.62 5.76
CA TYR A 173 6.79 -1.33 6.05
C TYR A 173 8.27 -1.45 6.37
N ASN A 174 8.66 -2.47 7.13
CA ASN A 174 10.05 -2.73 7.45
C ASN A 174 10.84 -3.09 6.17
N LYS A 175 10.28 -3.92 5.29
CA LYS A 175 10.93 -4.28 4.02
C LYS A 175 11.11 -3.09 3.08
N LEU A 176 10.14 -2.18 3.03
CA LEU A 176 10.18 -1.01 2.14
C LEU A 176 11.02 0.15 2.69
N THR A 177 11.03 0.35 4.02
CA THR A 177 11.60 1.55 4.64
C THR A 177 12.74 1.30 5.61
N GLY A 178 12.92 0.05 6.07
CA GLY A 178 13.88 -0.33 7.11
C GLY A 178 13.52 0.13 8.52
N LYS A 179 12.27 0.58 8.75
CA LYS A 179 11.81 1.09 10.04
C LYS A 179 10.87 0.10 10.72
N GLN A 180 11.01 -0.04 12.03
CA GLN A 180 10.12 -0.85 12.85
C GLN A 180 8.86 -0.05 13.22
N ILE A 181 7.70 -0.66 12.99
CA ILE A 181 6.39 -0.12 13.35
C ILE A 181 5.67 -1.11 14.28
N VAL A 182 4.87 -0.56 15.19
CA VAL A 182 3.84 -1.29 15.95
C VAL A 182 2.53 -0.53 15.81
N PHE A 183 1.45 -1.24 15.51
CA PHE A 183 0.09 -0.67 15.46
C PHE A 183 -0.59 -0.86 16.82
N GLU A 184 -1.31 0.15 17.27
CA GLU A 184 -2.01 0.15 18.55
C GLU A 184 -3.40 0.78 18.32
N ILE A 185 -4.44 0.12 18.83
CA ILE A 185 -5.82 0.62 18.77
C ILE A 185 -6.12 1.16 20.18
N PRO A 186 -6.42 2.45 20.34
CA PRO A 186 -6.75 3.00 21.64
C PRO A 186 -8.07 2.37 22.11
N SER A 187 -8.06 1.71 23.26
CA SER A 187 -9.29 1.41 24.00
C SER A 187 -9.95 2.73 24.36
N GLN A 188 -11.23 2.91 24.01
CA GLN A 188 -12.01 4.08 24.41
C GLN A 188 -11.84 4.26 25.92
N THR A 189 -11.14 5.31 26.33
CA THR A 189 -11.08 5.69 27.75
C THR A 189 -12.48 6.21 28.09
N ASN A 190 -13.21 5.46 28.92
CA ASN A 190 -14.47 5.91 29.51
C ASN A 190 -14.29 7.26 30.23
#